data_AF-A0AAU7DN84-F1
#
_entry.id   AF-A0AAU7DN84-F1
#
_cell.length_a   1.000
_cell.length_b   1.000
_cell.length_c   1.000
_cell.angle_alpha   90.00
_cell.angle_beta   90.00
_cell.angle_gamma   90.00
#
_symmetry.space_group_name_H-M   'P 1'
#
loop_
_entity.id
_entity.type
_entity.pdbx_description
1 polymer ?
#
loop_
_entity_poly.entity_id
_entity_poly.type
_entity_poly.pdbx_seq_one_letter_code
_entity_poly.pdbx_strand_id
1 'polypeptide(L)'
;MKPWKIVVIPTAITLIIAGIYMFSVWKKRQNPGVVNQAQEQKLTPDDVAVVKMQFPSHFDDLKDEEGKSLWMKNGYTMPYFPYAGGKVDFKKRVGVIPPLQKLEIKKAIKAAVPADVDDGISHGTRQAMYVFTLPDDKDAKQEYATPVGAMEGTEEQYYSDLLFFYDDPHSIYTHWPTDVWTAVEAHQAKPGMNELQTRLSLGQKIQTDNPREEGNRTVTYDLNGKKWTVTFVHDRATKVQNG
;
A
#
# COMPACT_ATOMS: atom_id res chain seq x y z
N MET A 1 -53.69 -48.73 -20.91
CA MET A 1 -53.28 -48.30 -19.56
C MET A 1 -54.37 -47.39 -18.98
N LYS A 2 -54.78 -47.57 -17.72
CA LYS A 2 -55.87 -46.76 -17.12
C LYS A 2 -55.43 -45.30 -16.96
N PRO A 3 -56.24 -44.29 -17.36
CA PRO A 3 -55.82 -42.88 -17.46
C PRO A 3 -55.37 -42.26 -16.13
N TRP A 4 -55.91 -42.73 -15.00
CA TRP A 4 -55.41 -42.37 -13.66
C TRP A 4 -53.90 -42.60 -13.54
N LYS A 5 -53.40 -43.78 -13.96
CA LYS A 5 -51.99 -44.15 -13.77
C LYS A 5 -51.03 -43.23 -14.53
N ILE A 6 -51.50 -42.57 -15.60
CA ILE A 6 -50.70 -41.63 -16.39
C ILE A 6 -50.47 -40.31 -15.63
N VAL A 7 -51.38 -39.92 -14.73
CA VAL A 7 -51.26 -38.68 -13.95
C VAL A 7 -50.62 -38.92 -12.57
N VAL A 8 -50.95 -40.03 -11.91
CA VAL A 8 -50.49 -40.25 -10.53
C VAL A 8 -49.03 -40.67 -10.44
N ILE A 9 -48.53 -41.42 -11.42
CA ILE A 9 -47.12 -41.84 -11.45
C ILE A 9 -46.17 -40.64 -11.58
N PRO A 10 -46.32 -39.71 -12.54
CA PRO A 10 -45.44 -38.55 -12.63
C PRO A 10 -45.56 -37.62 -11.43
N THR A 11 -46.77 -37.41 -10.88
CA THR A 11 -46.95 -36.58 -9.67
C THR A 11 -46.22 -37.18 -8.45
N ALA A 12 -46.27 -38.51 -8.27
CA ALA A 12 -45.55 -39.18 -7.21
C ALA A 12 -44.02 -39.04 -7.38
N ILE A 13 -43.50 -39.14 -8.60
CA ILE A 13 -42.08 -38.95 -8.90
C ILE A 13 -41.64 -37.52 -8.56
N THR A 14 -42.41 -36.50 -8.95
CA THR A 14 -42.10 -35.11 -8.66
C THR A 14 -42.05 -34.83 -7.15
N LEU A 15 -43.00 -35.39 -6.39
CA LEU A 15 -43.01 -35.25 -4.93
C LEU A 15 -41.81 -35.92 -4.26
N ILE A 16 -41.36 -37.07 -4.77
CA ILE A 16 -40.16 -37.75 -4.27
C ILE A 16 -38.91 -36.90 -4.54
N ILE A 17 -38.76 -36.35 -5.75
CA ILE A 17 -37.60 -35.49 -6.09
C ILE A 17 -37.59 -34.24 -5.22
N ALA A 18 -38.74 -33.58 -5.05
CA ALA A 18 -38.87 -32.41 -4.20
C ALA A 18 -38.57 -32.71 -2.72
N GLY A 19 -39.01 -33.87 -2.22
CA GLY A 19 -38.71 -34.33 -0.86
C GLY A 19 -37.22 -34.59 -0.63
N ILE A 20 -36.54 -35.27 -1.57
CA ILE A 20 -35.10 -35.51 -1.51
C ILE A 20 -34.33 -34.18 -1.56
N TYR A 21 -34.76 -33.24 -2.40
CA TYR A 21 -34.14 -31.93 -2.50
C TYR A 21 -34.29 -31.13 -1.19
N MET A 22 -35.49 -31.06 -0.63
CA MET A 22 -35.71 -30.39 0.65
C MET A 22 -34.92 -31.04 1.79
N PHE A 23 -34.86 -32.38 1.84
CA PHE A 23 -34.07 -33.08 2.85
C PHE A 23 -32.56 -32.81 2.69
N SER A 24 -32.07 -32.77 1.46
CA SER A 24 -30.67 -32.41 1.16
C SER A 24 -30.34 -30.98 1.58
N VAL A 25 -31.23 -30.02 1.29
CA VAL A 25 -31.08 -28.62 1.72
C VAL A 25 -31.15 -28.51 3.24
N TRP A 26 -32.07 -29.21 3.89
CA TRP A 26 -32.21 -29.22 5.34
C TRP A 26 -30.97 -29.81 6.02
N LYS A 27 -30.46 -30.95 5.53
CA LYS A 27 -29.21 -31.55 6.04
C LYS A 27 -28.00 -30.64 5.82
N LYS A 28 -27.91 -29.95 4.68
CA LYS A 28 -26.89 -28.91 4.44
C LYS A 28 -27.02 -27.69 5.35
N ARG A 29 -28.24 -27.36 5.81
CA ARG A 29 -28.49 -26.25 6.74
C ARG A 29 -28.35 -26.64 8.22
N GLN A 30 -28.49 -27.93 8.56
CA GLN A 30 -28.26 -28.45 9.90
C GLN A 30 -26.78 -28.56 10.26
N ASN A 31 -25.92 -28.66 9.26
CA ASN A 31 -24.49 -28.39 9.40
C ASN A 31 -24.23 -27.02 8.76
N PRO A 32 -24.56 -25.89 9.41
CA PRO A 32 -23.96 -24.62 9.02
C PRO A 32 -22.46 -24.90 9.17
N GLY A 33 -21.78 -25.09 8.04
CA GLY A 33 -20.36 -25.38 8.01
C GLY A 33 -19.71 -24.42 8.96
N VAL A 34 -18.96 -24.95 9.94
CA VAL A 34 -18.32 -24.19 11.01
C VAL A 34 -17.86 -22.90 10.37
N VAL A 35 -18.58 -21.81 10.62
CA VAL A 35 -18.03 -20.50 10.34
C VAL A 35 -16.93 -20.50 11.37
N ASN A 36 -15.70 -20.80 10.92
CA ASN A 36 -14.53 -20.59 11.74
C ASN A 36 -14.75 -19.18 12.25
N GLN A 37 -15.06 -19.06 13.55
CA GLN A 37 -15.11 -17.76 14.19
C GLN A 37 -13.79 -17.15 13.75
N ALA A 38 -13.87 -16.11 12.93
CA ALA A 38 -12.68 -15.40 12.51
C ALA A 38 -11.94 -15.15 13.82
N GLN A 39 -10.76 -15.75 13.98
CA GLN A 39 -9.97 -15.58 15.19
C GLN A 39 -10.02 -14.09 15.50
N GLU A 40 -10.49 -13.72 16.70
CA GLU A 40 -10.53 -12.32 17.10
C GLU A 40 -9.17 -11.73 16.80
N GLN A 41 -9.10 -10.92 15.75
CA GLN A 41 -7.85 -10.34 15.32
C GLN A 41 -7.51 -9.34 16.40
N LYS A 42 -6.56 -9.71 17.26
CA LYS A 42 -6.11 -8.85 18.34
C LYS A 42 -5.44 -7.64 17.71
N LEU A 43 -6.20 -6.56 17.58
CA LEU A 43 -5.72 -5.30 17.03
C LEU A 43 -4.50 -4.85 17.83
N THR A 44 -3.41 -4.62 17.14
CA THR A 44 -2.20 -4.06 17.71
C THR A 44 -2.34 -2.54 17.83
N PRO A 45 -1.52 -1.88 18.67
CA PRO A 45 -1.46 -0.42 18.69
C PRO A 45 -1.16 0.21 17.30
N ASP A 46 -0.47 -0.52 16.42
CA ASP A 46 -0.19 -0.10 15.05
C ASP A 46 -1.45 -0.11 14.18
N ASP A 47 -2.34 -1.08 14.39
CA ASP A 47 -3.58 -1.24 13.62
C ASP A 47 -4.61 -0.16 13.94
N VAL A 48 -4.53 0.42 15.13
CA VAL A 48 -5.42 1.49 15.60
C VAL A 48 -4.78 2.88 15.48
N ALA A 49 -3.54 2.97 14.97
CA ALA A 49 -2.88 4.24 14.72
C ALA A 49 -3.62 5.01 13.62
N VAL A 50 -4.01 6.24 13.92
CA VAL A 50 -4.78 7.07 12.99
C VAL A 50 -3.81 7.80 12.07
N VAL A 51 -3.75 7.36 10.82
CA VAL A 51 -3.01 8.04 9.75
C VAL A 51 -3.97 8.97 9.02
N LYS A 52 -3.64 10.26 8.99
CA LYS A 52 -4.38 11.26 8.23
C LYS A 52 -4.37 10.93 6.74
N MET A 53 -5.51 11.12 6.08
CA MET A 53 -5.69 11.00 4.63
C MET A 53 -6.33 12.28 4.09
N GLN A 54 -5.95 12.72 2.89
CA GLN A 54 -6.54 13.89 2.23
C GLN A 54 -7.55 13.53 1.15
N PHE A 55 -7.50 12.31 0.60
CA PHE A 55 -8.37 11.84 -0.48
C PHE A 55 -8.49 12.83 -1.66
N PRO A 56 -7.37 13.31 -2.24
CA PRO A 56 -7.43 14.25 -3.35
C PRO A 56 -8.19 13.64 -4.52
N SER A 57 -9.19 14.38 -4.99
CA SER A 57 -10.03 14.01 -6.13
C SER A 57 -9.72 14.87 -7.34
N HIS A 58 -9.19 16.07 -7.11
CA HIS A 58 -8.81 17.03 -8.14
C HIS A 58 -7.38 17.53 -7.92
N PHE A 59 -6.76 17.99 -9.00
CA PHE A 59 -5.40 18.54 -8.93
C PHE A 59 -5.27 19.69 -7.93
N ASP A 60 -6.33 20.49 -7.77
CA ASP A 60 -6.29 21.61 -6.84
C ASP A 60 -6.19 21.16 -5.38
N ASP A 61 -6.68 19.96 -5.04
CA ASP A 61 -6.53 19.39 -3.68
C ASP A 61 -5.06 19.09 -3.37
N LEU A 62 -4.23 18.80 -4.38
CA LEU A 62 -2.80 18.62 -4.19
C LEU A 62 -2.11 19.95 -3.84
N LYS A 63 -2.67 21.09 -4.24
CA LYS A 63 -2.09 22.41 -3.93
C LYS A 63 -2.30 22.79 -2.46
N ASP A 64 -3.25 22.16 -1.77
CA ASP A 64 -3.41 22.37 -0.33
C ASP A 64 -2.18 21.89 0.45
N GLU A 65 -1.36 21.03 -0.14
CA GLU A 65 -0.11 20.54 0.44
C GLU A 65 1.09 21.47 0.22
N GLU A 66 0.92 22.57 -0.52
CA GLU A 66 1.98 23.56 -0.73
C GLU A 66 2.39 24.23 0.58
N GLY A 67 3.69 24.26 0.84
CA GLY A 67 4.26 24.77 2.09
C GLY A 67 4.21 23.79 3.26
N LYS A 68 3.58 22.62 3.11
CA LYS A 68 3.57 21.56 4.14
C LYS A 68 4.75 20.62 3.99
N SER A 69 5.02 19.90 5.08
CA SER A 69 5.96 18.78 5.08
C SER A 69 5.21 17.48 4.91
N LEU A 70 5.67 16.63 4.01
CA LEU A 70 5.20 15.26 3.85
C LEU A 70 6.35 14.30 4.15
N TRP A 71 6.03 13.09 4.58
CA TRP A 71 7.02 12.04 4.82
C TRP A 71 6.76 10.87 3.90
N MET A 72 7.80 10.36 3.25
CA MET A 72 7.66 9.21 2.35
C MET A 72 7.21 7.97 3.13
N LYS A 73 6.02 7.47 2.84
CA LYS A 73 5.44 6.27 3.46
C LYS A 73 5.89 5.01 2.76
N ASN A 74 5.87 5.02 1.43
CA ASN A 74 6.25 3.86 0.62
C ASN A 74 7.64 4.10 0.00
N GLY A 75 8.68 4.01 0.82
CA GLY A 75 10.03 4.37 0.38
C GLY A 75 10.66 3.43 -0.65
N TYR A 76 11.62 3.97 -1.38
CA TYR A 76 12.34 3.38 -2.52
C TYR A 76 11.48 3.07 -3.75
N THR A 77 10.26 3.60 -3.82
CA THR A 77 9.33 3.33 -4.92
C THR A 77 9.30 4.47 -5.92
N MET A 78 9.19 5.69 -5.42
CA MET A 78 9.02 6.87 -6.25
C MET A 78 10.38 7.43 -6.65
N PRO A 79 10.65 7.58 -7.96
CA PRO A 79 11.81 8.31 -8.42
C PRO A 79 11.61 9.80 -8.20
N TYR A 80 12.73 10.53 -8.14
CA TYR A 80 12.68 11.98 -8.20
C TYR A 80 13.69 12.53 -9.20
N PHE A 81 13.34 13.67 -9.76
CA PHE A 81 14.02 14.33 -10.87
C PHE A 81 14.35 15.77 -10.49
N PRO A 82 15.42 16.39 -11.01
CA PRO A 82 15.69 17.79 -10.80
C PRO A 82 14.56 18.64 -11.37
N TYR A 83 14.18 19.68 -10.63
CA TYR A 83 13.26 20.70 -11.09
C TYR A 83 13.99 22.04 -11.17
N ALA A 84 14.13 22.59 -12.36
CA ALA A 84 14.86 23.82 -12.61
C ALA A 84 14.21 24.63 -13.73
N GLY A 85 14.19 25.96 -13.59
CA GLY A 85 13.60 26.85 -14.61
C GLY A 85 12.12 26.57 -14.90
N GLY A 86 11.38 26.05 -13.92
CA GLY A 86 9.97 25.72 -14.06
C GLY A 86 9.66 24.38 -14.73
N LYS A 87 10.67 23.54 -15.00
CA LYS A 87 10.53 22.27 -15.70
C LYS A 87 11.21 21.13 -14.96
N VAL A 88 10.65 19.94 -15.13
CA VAL A 88 11.22 18.68 -14.63
C VAL A 88 12.21 18.13 -15.66
N ASP A 89 13.43 17.81 -15.24
CA ASP A 89 14.43 17.15 -16.08
C ASP A 89 14.28 15.62 -15.99
N PHE A 90 13.33 15.08 -16.75
CA PHE A 90 13.05 13.63 -16.79
C PHE A 90 14.22 12.77 -17.30
N LYS A 91 15.20 13.37 -17.99
CA LYS A 91 16.39 12.64 -18.47
C LYS A 91 17.36 12.32 -17.34
N LYS A 92 17.21 12.96 -16.18
CA LYS A 92 18.09 12.78 -15.03
C LYS A 92 17.30 12.30 -13.84
N ARG A 93 17.15 10.97 -13.72
CA ARG A 93 16.70 10.38 -12.46
C ARG A 93 17.79 10.55 -11.41
N VAL A 94 17.51 11.29 -10.34
CA VAL A 94 18.48 11.49 -9.25
C VAL A 94 18.56 10.24 -8.39
N GLY A 95 17.41 9.63 -8.10
CA GLY A 95 17.33 8.42 -7.30
C GLY A 95 15.88 8.06 -6.98
N VAL A 96 15.70 7.36 -5.87
CA VAL A 96 14.39 7.06 -5.26
C VAL A 96 14.35 7.60 -3.84
N ILE A 97 13.17 7.97 -3.36
CA ILE A 97 13.01 8.63 -2.06
C ILE A 97 13.02 7.58 -0.95
N PRO A 98 13.91 7.67 0.07
CA PRO A 98 13.92 6.74 1.19
C PRO A 98 12.64 6.78 2.03
N PRO A 99 12.30 5.71 2.75
CA PRO A 99 11.23 5.71 3.75
C PRO A 99 11.47 6.79 4.79
N LEU A 100 10.39 7.41 5.28
CA LEU A 100 10.38 8.49 6.27
C LEU A 100 11.20 9.72 5.91
N GLN A 101 11.75 9.79 4.70
CA GLN A 101 12.38 11.00 4.21
C GLN A 101 11.35 12.13 4.26
N LYS A 102 11.71 13.23 4.94
CA LYS A 102 10.90 14.45 4.96
C LYS A 102 11.07 15.18 3.63
N LEU A 103 9.95 15.58 3.03
CA LEU A 103 9.86 16.37 1.81
C LEU A 103 9.15 17.68 2.16
N GLU A 104 9.80 18.82 1.89
CA GLU A 104 9.13 20.12 2.00
C GLU A 104 8.49 20.48 0.67
N ILE A 105 7.16 20.37 0.59
CA ILE A 105 6.43 20.60 -0.66
C ILE A 105 6.42 22.10 -0.95
N LYS A 106 6.94 22.48 -2.11
CA LYS A 106 6.97 23.88 -2.56
C LYS A 106 5.80 24.20 -3.47
N LYS A 107 5.40 23.27 -4.34
CA LYS A 107 4.28 23.43 -5.28
C LYS A 107 3.81 22.08 -5.84
N ALA A 108 2.55 22.01 -6.27
CA ALA A 108 2.05 20.93 -7.11
C ALA A 108 2.06 21.38 -8.58
N ILE A 109 2.52 20.52 -9.50
CA ILE A 109 2.58 20.83 -10.94
C ILE A 109 1.96 19.73 -11.79
N LYS A 110 1.46 20.12 -12.97
CA LYS A 110 1.13 19.18 -14.05
C LYS A 110 2.31 19.15 -15.03
N ALA A 111 2.88 17.97 -15.28
CA ALA A 111 3.98 17.80 -16.21
C ALA A 111 3.62 16.79 -17.31
N ALA A 112 4.02 17.08 -18.55
CA ALA A 112 3.96 16.10 -19.63
C ALA A 112 5.24 15.26 -19.55
N VAL A 113 5.07 13.98 -19.22
CA VAL A 113 6.20 13.06 -19.09
C VAL A 113 6.47 12.41 -20.45
N PRO A 114 7.75 12.35 -20.90
CA PRO A 114 8.11 11.59 -22.08
C PRO A 114 7.74 10.11 -21.94
N ALA A 115 7.18 9.52 -23.00
CA ALA A 115 6.67 8.13 -22.99
C ALA A 115 7.76 7.06 -22.75
N ASP A 116 9.04 7.41 -22.87
CA ASP A 116 10.19 6.54 -22.63
C ASP A 116 10.64 6.49 -21.16
N VAL A 117 10.05 7.31 -20.30
CA VAL A 117 10.41 7.37 -18.87
C VAL A 117 9.55 6.36 -18.11
N ASP A 118 10.17 5.44 -17.38
CA ASP A 118 9.45 4.62 -16.40
C ASP A 118 9.65 5.21 -15.01
N ASP A 119 8.57 5.75 -14.44
CA ASP A 119 8.54 6.33 -13.11
C ASP A 119 7.59 5.62 -12.14
N GLY A 120 7.08 4.44 -12.53
CA GLY A 120 6.22 3.61 -11.68
C GLY A 120 4.77 4.08 -11.56
N ILE A 121 4.37 5.16 -12.23
CA ILE A 121 2.98 5.63 -12.32
C ILE A 121 2.57 5.68 -13.80
N SER A 122 1.30 5.43 -14.12
CA SER A 122 0.80 5.69 -15.47
C SER A 122 0.99 7.16 -15.84
N HIS A 123 1.39 7.46 -17.08
CA HIS A 123 1.65 8.84 -17.48
C HIS A 123 0.39 9.61 -17.85
N GLY A 124 -0.58 8.89 -18.42
CA GLY A 124 -1.70 9.49 -19.13
C GLY A 124 -1.26 10.58 -20.11
N THR A 125 -2.09 11.60 -20.27
CA THR A 125 -1.75 12.83 -21.00
C THR A 125 -0.80 13.74 -20.22
N ARG A 126 -0.91 13.75 -18.89
CA ARG A 126 -0.08 14.53 -17.96
C ARG A 126 -0.02 13.81 -16.62
N GLN A 127 1.10 13.93 -15.94
CA GLN A 127 1.21 13.54 -14.54
C GLN A 127 1.09 14.74 -13.60
N ALA A 128 0.54 14.49 -12.43
CA ALA A 128 0.69 15.39 -11.29
C ALA A 128 1.97 15.04 -10.55
N MET A 129 2.74 16.06 -10.20
CA MET A 129 3.99 15.92 -9.48
C MET A 129 4.03 16.90 -8.32
N TYR A 130 4.60 16.46 -7.19
CA TYR A 130 5.02 17.37 -6.14
C TYR A 130 6.44 17.84 -6.40
N VAL A 131 6.62 19.16 -6.35
CA VAL A 131 7.93 19.79 -6.30
C VAL A 131 8.29 20.02 -4.84
N PHE A 132 9.47 19.58 -4.44
CA PHE A 132 9.91 19.61 -3.05
C PHE A 132 11.41 19.92 -2.92
N THR A 133 11.82 20.27 -1.70
CA THR A 133 13.24 20.33 -1.31
C THR A 133 13.53 19.24 -0.28
N LEU A 134 14.76 18.75 -0.29
CA LEU A 134 15.25 17.81 0.72
C LEU A 134 15.90 18.60 1.87
N PRO A 135 15.73 18.16 3.14
CA PRO A 135 16.32 18.83 4.29
C PRO A 135 17.87 18.81 4.29
N ASP A 136 18.47 17.82 3.63
CA ASP A 136 19.93 17.70 3.52
C ASP A 136 20.54 18.62 2.44
N ASP A 137 19.69 19.31 1.66
CA ASP A 137 20.15 20.36 0.75
C ASP A 137 20.50 21.60 1.57
N LYS A 138 21.80 21.80 1.81
CA LYS A 138 22.37 22.85 2.67
C LYS A 138 21.90 24.27 2.31
N ASP A 139 21.42 24.47 1.08
CA ASP A 139 20.94 25.76 0.60
C ASP A 139 19.42 25.79 0.35
N ALA A 140 18.70 24.66 0.44
CA ALA A 140 17.30 24.50 0.06
C ALA A 140 16.93 25.12 -1.32
N LYS A 141 17.92 25.23 -2.21
CA LYS A 141 17.78 25.86 -3.53
C LYS A 141 17.45 24.83 -4.61
N GLN A 142 17.84 23.58 -4.41
CA GLN A 142 17.59 22.54 -5.38
C GLN A 142 16.19 21.98 -5.16
N GLU A 143 15.29 22.36 -6.06
CA GLU A 143 13.97 21.77 -6.17
C GLU A 143 14.07 20.43 -6.93
N TYR A 144 13.29 19.46 -6.47
CA TYR A 144 13.11 18.16 -7.11
C TYR A 144 11.63 17.94 -7.35
N ALA A 145 11.29 17.06 -8.30
CA ALA A 145 9.92 16.66 -8.56
C ALA A 145 9.77 15.14 -8.47
N THR A 146 8.69 14.68 -7.84
CA THR A 146 8.30 13.26 -7.77
C THR A 146 6.87 13.10 -8.28
N PRO A 147 6.56 12.03 -9.04
CA PRO A 147 5.20 11.79 -9.51
C PRO A 147 4.30 11.39 -8.34
N VAL A 148 3.05 11.86 -8.38
CA VAL A 148 2.04 11.59 -7.34
C VAL A 148 0.67 11.23 -7.90
N GLY A 149 0.51 11.29 -9.23
CA GLY A 149 -0.73 10.96 -9.90
C GLY A 149 -0.66 11.12 -11.41
N ALA A 150 -1.71 10.66 -12.07
CA ALA A 150 -1.86 10.66 -13.52
C ALA A 150 -3.18 11.30 -13.92
N MET A 151 -3.21 11.91 -15.11
CA MET A 151 -4.41 12.53 -15.68
C MET A 151 -4.58 12.08 -17.13
N GLU A 152 -5.72 11.48 -17.43
CA GLU A 152 -6.09 11.00 -18.77
C GLU A 152 -7.48 11.54 -19.13
N GLY A 153 -7.53 12.53 -20.03
CA GLY A 153 -8.79 13.18 -20.40
C GLY A 153 -9.45 13.87 -19.20
N THR A 154 -10.58 13.34 -18.75
CA THR A 154 -11.33 13.81 -17.56
C THR A 154 -11.05 12.99 -16.31
N GLU A 155 -10.30 11.90 -16.42
CA GLU A 155 -9.95 11.05 -15.28
C GLU A 155 -8.67 11.56 -14.64
N GLU A 156 -8.73 11.84 -13.34
CA GLU A 156 -7.58 12.17 -12.51
C GLU A 156 -7.42 11.09 -11.43
N GLN A 157 -6.22 10.56 -11.25
CA GLN A 157 -5.92 9.56 -10.24
C GLN A 157 -4.70 10.00 -9.43
N TYR A 158 -4.86 10.05 -8.11
CA TYR A 158 -3.84 10.51 -7.18
C TYR A 158 -3.51 9.43 -6.17
N TYR A 159 -2.22 9.29 -5.88
CA TYR A 159 -1.69 8.26 -5.00
C TYR A 159 -1.03 8.87 -3.75
N SER A 160 -1.25 10.16 -3.47
CA SER A 160 -0.58 10.85 -2.36
C SER A 160 -0.82 10.19 -1.00
N ASP A 161 -2.04 9.72 -0.70
CA ASP A 161 -2.37 9.03 0.57
C ASP A 161 -1.67 7.66 0.71
N LEU A 162 -1.34 7.04 -0.42
CA LEU A 162 -0.59 5.79 -0.47
C LEU A 162 0.92 6.06 -0.30
N LEU A 163 1.41 7.15 -0.91
CA LEU A 163 2.82 7.48 -1.01
C LEU A 163 3.35 8.23 0.21
N PHE A 164 2.53 9.04 0.89
CA PHE A 164 2.99 9.94 1.94
C PHE A 164 2.22 9.82 3.25
N PHE A 165 2.89 10.16 4.34
CA PHE A 165 2.28 10.60 5.58
C PHE A 165 2.20 12.12 5.59
N TYR A 166 1.06 12.63 6.06
CA TYR A 166 0.80 14.07 6.22
C TYR A 166 1.25 14.62 7.57
N ASP A 167 1.39 13.74 8.56
CA ASP A 167 1.89 14.05 9.90
C ASP A 167 3.19 13.28 10.12
N ASP A 168 4.03 13.78 11.04
CA ASP A 168 5.30 13.12 11.39
C ASP A 168 5.02 11.68 11.88
N PRO A 169 5.61 10.65 11.26
CA PRO A 169 5.44 9.25 11.67
C PRO A 169 5.78 8.99 13.14
N HIS A 170 6.70 9.75 13.75
CA HIS A 170 7.01 9.66 15.18
C HIS A 170 5.84 10.08 16.07
N SER A 171 5.01 11.01 15.59
CA SER A 171 3.80 11.47 16.29
C SER A 171 2.61 10.54 16.05
N ILE A 172 2.61 9.77 14.96
CA ILE A 172 1.60 8.75 14.67
C ILE A 172 1.86 7.49 15.53
N TYR A 173 3.11 6.99 15.54
CA TYR A 173 3.50 5.75 16.22
C TYR A 173 4.29 6.02 17.50
N THR A 174 3.71 6.81 18.41
CA THR A 174 4.37 7.23 19.67
C THR A 174 4.71 6.09 20.63
N HIS A 175 4.06 4.93 20.48
CA HIS A 175 4.31 3.75 21.31
C HIS A 175 5.48 2.90 20.84
N TRP A 176 6.08 3.19 19.68
CA TRP A 176 7.29 2.49 19.25
C TRP A 176 8.47 2.85 20.13
N PRO A 177 9.22 1.85 20.63
CA PRO A 177 10.37 2.12 21.48
C PRO A 177 11.51 2.74 20.67
N THR A 178 12.37 3.51 21.35
CA THR A 178 13.47 4.27 20.73
C THR A 178 14.38 3.39 19.89
N ASP A 179 14.68 2.17 20.36
CA ASP A 179 15.56 1.24 19.65
C ASP A 179 14.96 0.78 18.30
N VAL A 180 13.64 0.71 18.18
CA VAL A 180 12.95 0.44 16.91
C VAL A 180 13.07 1.64 15.99
N TRP A 181 12.79 2.85 16.49
CA TRP A 181 12.96 4.08 15.70
C TRP A 181 14.38 4.25 15.17
N THR A 182 15.39 4.03 16.02
CA THR A 182 16.80 4.06 15.59
C THR A 182 17.09 3.06 14.47
N ALA A 183 16.52 1.85 14.51
CA ALA A 183 16.70 0.87 13.44
C ALA A 183 16.00 1.29 12.14
N VAL A 184 14.81 1.88 12.26
CA VAL A 184 14.02 2.40 11.13
C VAL A 184 14.74 3.55 10.43
N GLU A 185 15.23 4.53 11.18
CA GLU A 185 16.00 5.67 10.67
C GLU A 185 17.35 5.23 10.07
N ALA A 186 17.94 4.16 10.60
CA ALA A 186 19.16 3.57 10.05
C ALA A 186 18.92 2.69 8.80
N HIS A 187 17.67 2.57 8.34
CA HIS A 187 17.25 1.69 7.24
C HIS A 187 17.68 0.23 7.45
N GLN A 188 17.50 -0.26 8.68
CA GLN A 188 17.82 -1.63 9.09
C GLN A 188 16.61 -2.37 9.64
N ALA A 189 16.50 -3.65 9.30
CA ALA A 189 15.63 -4.58 10.00
C ALA A 189 16.39 -5.30 11.10
N LYS A 190 15.72 -5.57 12.22
CA LYS A 190 16.25 -6.38 13.33
C LYS A 190 15.20 -7.37 13.84
N PRO A 191 15.63 -8.46 14.51
CA PRO A 191 14.71 -9.36 15.18
C PRO A 191 13.77 -8.62 16.15
N GLY A 192 12.51 -9.05 16.20
CA GLY A 192 11.47 -8.46 17.04
C GLY A 192 10.71 -7.27 16.42
N MET A 193 11.20 -6.67 15.32
CA MET A 193 10.41 -5.70 14.56
C MET A 193 9.20 -6.38 13.93
N ASN A 194 8.08 -5.66 13.85
CA ASN A 194 6.91 -6.15 13.11
C ASN A 194 6.99 -5.80 11.63
N GLU A 195 6.00 -6.26 10.85
CA GLU A 195 6.04 -6.09 9.40
C GLU A 195 5.88 -4.62 8.97
N LEU A 196 5.13 -3.81 9.73
CA LEU A 196 4.99 -2.37 9.50
C LEU A 196 6.31 -1.63 9.76
N GLN A 197 6.94 -1.85 10.91
CA GLN A 197 8.25 -1.29 11.29
C GLN A 197 9.31 -1.66 10.26
N THR A 198 9.31 -2.92 9.82
CA THR A 198 10.27 -3.39 8.81
C THR A 198 10.03 -2.70 7.46
N ARG A 199 8.78 -2.51 7.06
CA ARG A 199 8.44 -1.75 5.85
C ARG A 199 8.84 -0.28 5.95
N LEU A 200 8.62 0.37 7.08
CA LEU A 200 9.05 1.76 7.26
C LEU A 200 10.57 1.91 7.35
N SER A 201 11.29 0.83 7.63
CA SER A 201 12.76 0.81 7.60
C SER A 201 13.31 0.54 6.20
N LEU A 202 12.81 -0.50 5.53
CA LEU A 202 13.38 -1.04 4.30
C LEU A 202 12.65 -0.63 3.01
N GLY A 203 11.48 0.00 3.11
CA GLY A 203 10.66 0.40 1.96
C GLY A 203 9.69 -0.67 1.48
N GLN A 204 9.36 -0.62 0.18
CA GLN A 204 8.31 -1.49 -0.38
C GLN A 204 8.67 -2.98 -0.35
N LYS A 205 7.65 -3.79 -0.06
CA LYS A 205 7.67 -5.25 -0.18
C LYS A 205 7.72 -5.63 -1.67
N ILE A 206 8.72 -6.41 -2.10
CA ILE A 206 8.80 -6.91 -3.49
C ILE A 206 8.07 -8.24 -3.63
N GLN A 207 8.30 -9.14 -2.69
CA GLN A 207 7.83 -10.51 -2.78
C GLN A 207 7.46 -11.04 -1.40
N THR A 208 6.44 -11.89 -1.39
CA THR A 208 6.01 -12.66 -0.23
C THR A 208 5.74 -14.10 -0.66
N ASP A 209 6.07 -15.06 0.21
CA ASP A 209 5.67 -16.45 0.08
C ASP A 209 4.16 -16.66 0.26
N ASN A 210 3.51 -15.88 1.15
CA ASN A 210 2.07 -15.93 1.38
C ASN A 210 1.45 -14.53 1.53
N PRO A 211 0.77 -14.02 0.47
CA PRO A 211 0.12 -12.70 0.52
C PRO A 211 -1.00 -12.57 1.56
N ARG A 212 -1.63 -13.67 1.98
CA ARG A 212 -2.80 -13.67 2.87
C ARG A 212 -2.46 -13.77 4.37
N GLU A 213 -1.21 -14.02 4.70
CA GLU A 213 -0.75 -14.26 6.08
C GLU A 213 0.21 -13.16 6.53
N GLU A 214 -0.24 -11.91 6.48
CA GLU A 214 0.54 -10.77 7.01
C GLU A 214 0.95 -11.03 8.48
N GLY A 215 2.22 -10.74 8.80
CA GLY A 215 2.82 -11.05 10.10
C GLY A 215 3.21 -12.52 10.31
N ASN A 216 2.85 -13.44 9.42
CA ASN A 216 3.23 -14.88 9.50
C ASN A 216 3.75 -15.38 8.16
N ARG A 217 4.76 -14.71 7.62
CA ARG A 217 5.24 -14.91 6.26
C ARG A 217 6.69 -14.49 6.10
N THR A 218 7.31 -14.91 5.01
CA THR A 218 8.61 -14.42 4.58
C THR A 218 8.44 -13.35 3.52
N VAL A 219 9.00 -12.17 3.77
CA VAL A 219 8.93 -11.02 2.89
C VAL A 219 10.33 -10.63 2.42
N THR A 220 10.46 -10.35 1.13
CA THR A 220 11.67 -9.76 0.54
C THR A 220 11.43 -8.29 0.23
N TYR A 221 12.34 -7.43 0.69
CA TYR A 221 12.33 -5.98 0.54
C TYR A 221 13.48 -5.54 -0.37
N ASP A 222 13.30 -4.42 -1.07
CA ASP A 222 14.34 -3.75 -1.87
C ASP A 222 14.77 -2.44 -1.21
N LEU A 223 15.99 -2.42 -0.68
CA LEU A 223 16.64 -1.20 -0.23
C LEU A 223 17.52 -0.64 -1.36
N ASN A 224 16.88 -0.05 -2.38
CA ASN A 224 17.58 0.59 -3.51
C ASN A 224 18.62 -0.32 -4.20
N GLY A 225 18.21 -1.54 -4.56
CA GLY A 225 19.03 -2.59 -5.17
C GLY A 225 19.55 -3.64 -4.19
N LYS A 226 19.51 -3.36 -2.88
CA LYS A 226 19.98 -4.27 -1.83
C LYS A 226 18.81 -5.06 -1.24
N LYS A 227 18.80 -6.38 -1.46
CA LYS A 227 17.70 -7.24 -1.03
C LYS A 227 17.82 -7.65 0.43
N TRP A 228 16.70 -7.58 1.14
CA TRP A 228 16.57 -8.09 2.50
C TRP A 228 15.45 -9.10 2.56
N THR A 229 15.68 -10.22 3.24
CA THR A 229 14.65 -11.25 3.48
C THR A 229 14.37 -11.32 4.97
N VAL A 230 13.11 -11.14 5.35
CA VAL A 230 12.66 -11.16 6.73
C VAL A 230 11.53 -12.16 6.90
N THR A 231 11.66 -13.07 7.86
CA THR A 231 10.63 -14.04 8.23
C THR A 231 9.90 -13.56 9.48
N PHE A 232 8.59 -13.41 9.38
CA PHE A 232 7.70 -13.00 10.46
C PHE A 232 6.95 -14.21 11.03
N VAL A 233 6.86 -14.26 12.36
CA VAL A 233 6.00 -15.18 13.10
C VAL A 233 5.31 -14.37 14.19
N HIS A 234 3.99 -14.44 14.26
CA HIS A 234 3.15 -13.62 15.13
C HIS A 234 3.46 -12.12 15.04
N ASP A 235 3.64 -11.64 13.81
CA ASP A 235 4.00 -10.27 13.46
C ASP A 235 5.32 -9.80 14.10
N ARG A 236 6.26 -10.72 14.26
CA ARG A 236 7.61 -10.43 14.77
C ARG A 236 8.65 -11.05 13.85
N ALA A 237 9.63 -10.25 13.45
CA ALA A 237 10.78 -10.68 12.69
C ALA A 237 11.58 -11.68 13.54
N THR A 238 11.60 -12.94 13.12
CA THR A 238 12.37 -14.01 13.79
C THR A 238 13.69 -14.26 13.09
N LYS A 239 13.75 -13.97 11.80
CA LYS A 239 14.95 -14.10 10.97
C LYS A 239 15.06 -12.88 10.06
N VAL A 240 16.23 -12.25 10.05
CA VAL A 240 16.56 -11.13 9.18
C VAL A 240 17.85 -11.49 8.45
N GLN A 241 17.80 -11.48 7.12
CA GLN A 241 18.95 -11.75 6.27
C GLN A 241 19.15 -10.61 5.29
N ASN A 242 20.35 -10.06 5.29
CA ASN A 242 20.77 -9.14 4.26
C ASN A 242 21.47 -9.93 3.13
N GLY A 243 21.11 -9.64 1.88
CA GLY A 243 21.80 -10.14 0.69
C GLY A 243 23.15 -9.48 0.44
#